data_AF-A0A0Q9A2I6-F1
#
_entry.id   AF-A0A0Q9A2I6-F1
#
_cell.length_a   1.000
_cell.length_b   1.000
_cell.length_c   1.000
_cell.angle_alpha   90.00
_cell.angle_beta   90.00
_cell.angle_gamma   90.00
#
_symmetry.space_group_name_H-M   'P 1'
#
loop_
_entity.id
_entity.type
_entity.pdbx_description
1 polymer ?
#
loop_
_entity_poly.entity_id
_entity_poly.type
_entity_poly.pdbx_seq_one_letter_code
_entity_poly.pdbx_strand_id
1 'polypeptide(L)' 'MEELIKQFESELAAYLEFRYNASAEQDTVKRFNETEKEAFGFIDRWILNSQELTAGDVELSAKHVIDEFLNSKMNT' A
#
# COMPACT_ATOMS: atom_id res chain seq x y z
N MET A 1 -4.62 -3.08 -18.56
CA MET A 1 -3.99 -1.94 -17.85
C MET A 1 -4.86 -1.44 -16.70
N GLU A 2 -6.07 -0.93 -16.94
CA GLU A 2 -6.95 -0.47 -15.85
C GLU A 2 -7.32 -1.60 -14.85
N GLU A 3 -7.58 -2.82 -15.33
CA GLU A 3 -7.85 -3.97 -14.45
C GLU A 3 -6.63 -4.37 -13.60
N LEU A 4 -5.42 -4.24 -14.15
CA LEU A 4 -4.18 -4.51 -13.42
C LEU A 4 -3.93 -3.48 -12.33
N ILE A 5 -4.22 -2.20 -12.61
CA ILE A 5 -4.13 -1.12 -11.62
C ILE A 5 -5.15 -1.37 -10.49
N LYS A 6 -6.40 -1.69 -10.81
CA LYS A 6 -7.41 -2.02 -9.79
C LYS A 6 -7.02 -3.23 -8.95
N GLN A 7 -6.43 -4.25 -9.57
CA GLN A 7 -5.92 -5.42 -8.85
C GLN A 7 -4.78 -5.01 -7.90
N PHE A 8 -3.82 -4.24 -8.39
CA PHE A 8 -2.73 -3.69 -7.58
C PHE A 8 -3.27 -2.89 -6.39
N GLU A 9 -4.23 -1.98 -6.60
CA GLU A 9 -4.85 -1.15 -5.56
C GLU A 9 -5.52 -2.00 -4.49
N SER A 10 -6.31 -2.99 -4.92
CA SER A 10 -7.01 -3.91 -4.02
C SER A 10 -6.03 -4.75 -3.19
N GLU A 11 -4.96 -5.25 -3.79
CA GLU A 11 -3.95 -6.04 -3.09
C GLU A 11 -3.13 -5.18 -2.12
N LEU A 12 -2.75 -3.97 -2.52
CA LEU A 12 -2.04 -3.02 -1.67
C LEU A 12 -2.89 -2.60 -0.47
N ALA A 13 -4.18 -2.29 -0.67
CA ALA A 13 -5.09 -1.94 0.43
C ALA A 13 -5.22 -3.10 1.44
N ALA A 14 -5.42 -4.32 0.94
CA ALA A 14 -5.48 -5.51 1.80
C ALA A 14 -4.16 -5.76 2.55
N TYR A 15 -3.02 -5.53 1.88
CA TYR A 15 -1.71 -5.66 2.49
C TYR A 15 -1.48 -4.64 3.61
N LEU A 16 -1.85 -3.37 3.38
CA LEU A 16 -1.78 -2.30 4.37
C LEU A 16 -2.61 -2.64 5.62
N GLU A 17 -3.86 -3.07 5.44
CA GLU A 17 -4.72 -3.50 6.55
C GLU A 17 -4.14 -4.68 7.31
N PHE A 18 -3.67 -5.71 6.59
CA PHE A 18 -3.06 -6.88 7.22
C PHE A 18 -1.83 -6.50 8.05
N ARG A 19 -0.89 -5.73 7.47
CA ARG A 19 0.36 -5.32 8.13
C ARG A 19 0.11 -4.40 9.30
N TYR A 20 -0.78 -3.44 9.15
CA TYR A 20 -1.17 -2.56 10.24
C TYR A 20 -1.74 -3.39 11.38
N ASN A 21 -2.76 -4.22 11.14
CA ASN A 21 -3.38 -5.03 12.19
C ASN A 21 -2.44 -6.08 12.80
N ALA A 22 -1.44 -6.57 12.06
CA ALA A 22 -0.43 -7.50 12.55
C ALA A 22 0.68 -6.86 13.39
N SER A 23 0.91 -5.54 13.30
CA SER A 23 1.94 -4.88 14.11
C SER A 23 1.56 -4.88 15.59
N ALA A 24 2.56 -5.13 16.44
CA ALA A 24 2.45 -5.09 17.90
C ALA A 24 2.65 -3.68 18.48
N GLU A 25 3.00 -2.70 17.63
CA GLU A 25 3.17 -1.30 18.03
C GLU A 25 1.81 -0.69 18.41
N GLN A 26 1.80 0.01 19.55
CA GLN A 26 0.60 0.64 20.11
C GLN A 26 0.46 2.10 19.65
N ASP A 27 1.59 2.76 19.33
CA ASP A 27 1.59 4.10 18.78
C ASP A 27 1.15 4.06 17.31
N THR A 28 -0.01 4.66 17.01
CA THR A 28 -0.61 4.72 15.67
C THR A 28 0.36 5.23 14.61
N VAL A 29 1.18 6.24 14.91
CA VAL A 29 2.11 6.85 13.95
C VAL A 29 3.27 5.90 13.66
N LYS A 30 3.86 5.29 14.70
CA LYS A 30 4.92 4.29 14.51
C LYS A 30 4.42 3.05 13.79
N ARG A 31 3.22 2.57 14.14
CA ARG A 31 2.54 1.44 13.49
C ARG A 31 2.32 1.70 12.01
N PHE A 32 1.90 2.92 11.66
CA PHE A 32 1.79 3.35 10.28
C PHE A 32 3.16 3.37 9.58
N ASN A 33 4.18 3.97 10.18
CA ASN A 33 5.52 4.04 9.59
C ASN A 33 6.12 2.65 9.31
N GLU A 34 5.86 1.66 10.18
CA GLU A 34 6.23 0.26 9.95
C GLU A 34 5.46 -0.35 8.77
N THR A 35 4.16 -0.08 8.71
CA THR A 35 3.27 -0.55 7.64
C THR A 35 3.67 0.03 6.28
N GLU A 36 3.99 1.32 6.23
CA GLU A 36 4.41 2.03 5.01
C GLU A 36 5.73 1.48 4.47
N LYS A 37 6.72 1.23 5.33
CA LYS A 37 8.00 0.61 4.93
C LYS A 37 7.81 -0.74 4.26
N GLU A 38 6.89 -1.54 4.79
CA GLU A 38 6.57 -2.85 4.24
C GLU A 38 5.77 -2.76 2.94
N ALA A 39 4.94 -1.72 2.80
CA ALA A 39 4.19 -1.43 1.58
C ALA A 39 5.13 -1.09 0.41
N PHE A 40 6.23 -0.35 0.64
CA PHE A 40 7.24 -0.14 -0.40
C PHE A 40 7.83 -1.45 -0.92
N GLY A 41 8.15 -2.41 -0.04
CA GLY A 41 8.60 -3.74 -0.46
C GLY A 41 7.53 -4.55 -1.20
N PHE A 42 6.24 -4.32 -0.94
CA PHE A 42 5.16 -4.88 -1.74
C PHE A 42 5.12 -4.26 -3.15
N ILE A 43 5.17 -2.92 -3.22
CA ILE A 43 5.15 -2.15 -4.47
C ILE A 43 6.32 -2.54 -5.38
N ASP A 44 7.54 -2.59 -4.84
CA ASP A 44 8.73 -2.97 -5.60
C ASP A 44 8.59 -4.36 -6.21
N ARG A 45 8.06 -5.33 -5.46
CA ARG A 45 7.79 -6.68 -5.96
C ARG A 45 6.71 -6.69 -7.04
N TRP A 46 5.69 -5.84 -6.92
CA TRP A 46 4.63 -5.75 -7.92
C TRP A 46 5.17 -5.18 -9.24
N ILE A 47 5.96 -4.11 -9.18
CA ILE A 47 6.62 -3.50 -10.34
C ILE A 47 7.57 -4.50 -11.03
N LEU A 48 8.40 -5.22 -10.25
CA LEU A 48 9.34 -6.19 -10.81
C LEU A 48 8.66 -7.38 -11.49
N ASN A 49 7.48 -7.77 -11.04
CA ASN A 49 6.75 -8.92 -11.57
C ASN A 49 5.76 -8.55 -12.69
N SER A 50 5.41 -7.28 -12.83
CA SER A 50 4.49 -6.81 -13.87
C SER A 50 5.22 -6.38 -15.13
N GLN A 51 4.96 -7.09 -16.23
CA GLN A 51 5.51 -6.74 -17.55
C GLN A 51 4.74 -5.62 -18.26
N GLU A 52 3.55 -5.27 -17.77
CA GLU A 52 2.61 -4.39 -18.48
C GLU A 52 2.41 -3.00 -17.84
N LEU A 53 2.78 -2.82 -16.56
CA LEU A 53 2.67 -1.52 -15.87
C LEU A 53 4.02 -0.82 -15.80
N THR A 54 4.03 0.50 -15.97
CA THR A 54 5.22 1.30 -15.72
C THR A 54 5.36 1.60 -14.24
N ALA A 55 6.58 1.88 -13.78
CA ALA A 55 6.82 2.32 -12.40
C ALA A 55 5.98 3.58 -12.05
N GLY A 56 5.79 4.49 -13.00
CA GLY A 56 5.01 5.71 -12.78
C GLY A 56 3.51 5.46 -12.56
N ASP A 57 2.93 4.48 -13.27
CA ASP A 57 1.52 4.10 -13.07
C ASP A 57 1.29 3.51 -11.68
N VAL A 58 2.22 2.66 -11.24
CA VAL A 58 2.17 2.01 -9.92
C VAL A 58 2.42 3.02 -8.81
N GLU A 59 3.39 3.93 -8.94
CA GLU A 59 3.68 4.97 -7.94
C GLU A 59 2.49 5.90 -7.69
N LEU A 60 1.84 6.37 -8.76
CA LEU A 60 0.69 7.27 -8.64
C LEU A 60 -0.47 6.59 -7.90
N SER A 61 -0.77 5.35 -8.30
CA SER A 61 -1.83 4.54 -7.70
C SER A 61 -1.48 4.16 -6.25
N ALA A 62 -0.24 3.79 -5.97
CA ALA A 62 0.24 3.45 -4.63
C ALA A 62 0.05 4.62 -3.66
N LYS A 63 0.43 5.83 -4.08
CA LYS A 63 0.27 7.05 -3.30
C LYS A 63 -1.20 7.26 -2.92
N HIS A 64 -2.10 7.12 -3.89
CA HIS A 64 -3.54 7.27 -3.66
C HIS A 64 -4.06 6.30 -2.59
N VAL A 65 -3.72 5.01 -2.72
CA VAL A 65 -4.16 3.96 -1.77
C VAL A 65 -3.59 4.19 -0.36
N ILE A 66 -2.32 4.58 -0.26
CA ILE A 66 -1.67 4.88 1.03
C ILE A 66 -2.32 6.10 1.69
N ASP A 67 -2.59 7.17 0.91
CA ASP A 67 -3.24 8.38 1.41
C ASP A 67 -4.67 8.08 1.91
N GLU A 68 -5.45 7.27 1.18
CA GLU A 68 -6.78 6.82 1.62
C GLU A 68 -6.72 5.98 2.90
N PHE A 69 -5.77 5.05 2.97
CA PHE A 69 -5.56 4.22 4.15
C PHE A 69 -5.21 5.07 5.38
N LEU A 70 -4.28 6.03 5.24
CA LEU A 70 -3.89 6.94 6.33
C LEU A 70 -5.07 7.77 6.81
N ASN A 71 -5.85 8.34 5.88
CA ASN A 71 -7.06 9.09 6.21
C ASN A 71 -8.08 8.23 6.95
N SER A 72 -8.20 6.95 6.61
CA SER A 72 -9.10 6.03 7.32
C SER A 72 -8.68 5.80 8.77
N LYS A 73 -7.37 5.72 9.06
CA LYS A 73 -6.87 5.47 10.42
C LYS A 73 -6.82 6.72 11.29
N MET A 74 -6.68 7.90 10.70
CA MET A 74 -6.65 9.17 11.44
C MET A 74 -8.03 9.74 11.77
N ASN A 75 -9.06 9.39 10.99
CA ASN A 75 -10.43 9.85 11.20
C ASN A 75 -11.30 8.84 11.99
N THR A 76 -10.69 7.80 12.57
CA THR A 76 -11.35 6.80 13.44
C THR A 76 -10.91 6.99 14.88
#